data_AF-A0A349LY87-F1
#
_entry.id   AF-A0A349LY87-F1
#
_cell.length_a   1.000
_cell.length_b   1.000
_cell.length_c   1.000
_cell.angle_alpha   90.00
_cell.angle_beta   90.00
_cell.angle_gamma   90.00
#
_symmetry.space_group_name_H-M   'P 1'
#
loop_
_entity.id
_entity.type
_entity.pdbx_description
1 polymer ?
#
loop_
_entity_poly.entity_id
_entity_poly.type
_entity_poly.pdbx_seq_one_letter_code
_entity_poly.pdbx_strand_id
1 'polypeptide(L)'
;MKQTLRVLALLGLISGQPLLAQQAPSSTETTASVPQAAPTEAELAAKAAEDAMQMGPITIKIAQQAELKVPEGYGHIPRQEAQRLLEAWGNGKDSSVEGMLVSTTDNNANWFLVVSWEDTGYIKDDDAKSWDPAEMLQSMKEGTEQLNEERKQRGIPAIHVKEWAEVPKYDAQTHRLVW
;
A
#
# COMPACT_ATOMS: atom_id res chain seq x y z
N MET A 1 49.63 5.77 29.10
CA MET A 1 50.39 5.16 30.21
C MET A 1 49.56 4.04 30.81
N LYS A 2 50.19 2.88 30.99
CA LYS A 2 49.62 1.63 31.55
C LYS A 2 49.43 1.77 33.06
N GLN A 3 48.34 1.23 33.64
CA GLN A 3 48.28 0.78 35.04
C GLN A 3 47.02 -0.11 35.23
N THR A 4 47.12 -1.44 35.19
CA THR A 4 47.42 -2.46 36.23
C THR A 4 46.27 -2.82 37.19
N LEU A 5 45.92 -4.10 37.12
CA LEU A 5 45.03 -4.97 37.89
C LEU A 5 45.22 -4.96 39.43
N ARG A 6 44.15 -5.14 40.22
CA ARG A 6 44.20 -5.90 41.50
C ARG A 6 42.90 -6.68 41.78
N VAL A 7 43.09 -7.99 41.88
CA VAL A 7 42.18 -9.03 42.38
C VAL A 7 42.16 -8.98 43.92
N LEU A 8 40.98 -9.16 44.53
CA LEU A 8 40.88 -9.65 45.91
C LEU A 8 40.05 -10.94 45.91
N ALA A 9 40.71 -12.04 46.21
CA ALA A 9 40.09 -13.32 46.51
C ALA A 9 39.84 -13.41 48.03
N LEU A 10 38.67 -13.88 48.43
CA LEU A 10 38.37 -14.28 49.80
C LEU A 10 37.91 -15.73 49.78
N LEU A 11 38.78 -16.59 50.34
CA LEU A 11 38.50 -17.99 50.64
C LEU A 11 37.59 -18.07 51.88
N GLY A 12 36.52 -18.85 51.79
CA GLY A 12 35.75 -19.35 52.92
C GLY A 12 35.32 -20.78 52.63
N LEU A 13 36.00 -21.75 53.24
CA LEU A 13 35.66 -23.18 53.23
C LEU A 13 34.65 -23.45 54.35
N ILE A 14 33.45 -23.96 54.01
CA ILE A 14 32.59 -24.70 54.96
C ILE A 14 31.97 -25.92 54.24
N SER A 15 32.01 -27.02 54.98
CA SER A 15 31.62 -28.42 54.77
C SER A 15 30.25 -28.75 54.16
N GLY A 16 30.26 -29.63 53.14
CA GLY A 16 29.65 -30.97 53.10
C GLY A 16 28.15 -31.21 53.42
N GLN A 17 27.35 -31.41 52.37
CA GLN A 17 26.28 -32.42 52.26
C GLN A 17 26.11 -32.80 50.76
N PRO A 18 25.87 -34.09 50.39
CA PRO A 18 25.49 -34.44 49.03
C PRO A 18 23.97 -34.25 48.88
N LEU A 19 23.56 -33.34 47.99
CA LEU A 19 22.20 -33.28 47.49
C LEU A 19 22.25 -33.76 46.04
N LEU A 20 21.46 -34.80 45.73
CA LEU A 20 21.23 -35.29 44.37
C LEU A 20 20.87 -34.09 43.46
N ALA A 21 21.81 -33.69 42.59
CA ALA A 21 21.52 -32.79 41.49
C ALA A 21 20.88 -33.63 40.38
N GLN A 22 19.57 -33.47 40.28
CA GLN A 22 18.72 -33.92 39.18
C GLN A 22 19.35 -33.46 37.85
N GLN A 23 19.76 -34.40 37.00
CA GLN A 23 20.18 -34.07 35.64
C GLN A 23 18.96 -33.53 34.90
N ALA A 24 18.99 -32.24 34.59
CA ALA A 24 18.07 -31.67 33.60
C ALA A 24 18.41 -32.29 32.23
N PRO A 25 17.41 -32.77 31.46
CA PRO A 25 17.65 -33.33 30.15
C PRO A 25 18.15 -32.23 29.20
N SER A 26 19.31 -32.49 28.57
CA SER A 26 19.77 -31.76 27.40
C SER A 26 18.64 -31.73 26.38
N SER A 27 18.07 -30.54 26.16
CA SER A 27 17.11 -30.33 25.08
C SER A 27 17.88 -30.45 23.77
N THR A 28 17.75 -31.60 23.12
CA THR A 28 17.97 -31.75 21.69
C THR A 28 17.12 -30.71 20.98
N GLU A 29 17.77 -29.71 20.37
CA GLU A 29 17.15 -28.86 19.37
C GLU A 29 16.81 -29.73 18.15
N THR A 30 15.59 -30.26 18.13
CA THR A 30 14.94 -30.70 16.91
C THR A 30 14.75 -29.45 16.06
N THR A 31 15.54 -29.30 14.99
CA THR A 31 15.19 -28.43 13.86
C THR A 31 13.88 -28.95 13.25
N ALA A 32 12.76 -28.49 13.79
CA ALA A 32 11.47 -28.60 13.15
C ALA A 32 11.49 -27.66 11.94
N SER A 33 11.50 -28.25 10.75
CA SER A 33 11.19 -27.54 9.51
C SER A 33 9.80 -26.90 9.65
N VAL A 34 9.76 -25.57 9.78
CA VAL A 34 8.52 -24.80 9.73
C VAL A 34 7.88 -25.06 8.37
N PRO A 35 6.63 -25.55 8.29
CA PRO A 35 5.92 -25.65 7.02
C PRO A 35 5.81 -24.24 6.43
N GLN A 36 6.35 -24.05 5.23
CA GLN A 36 6.17 -22.81 4.49
C GLN A 36 4.67 -22.60 4.27
N ALA A 37 4.10 -21.57 4.90
CA ALA A 37 2.70 -21.22 4.74
C ALA A 37 2.42 -20.98 3.25
N ALA A 38 1.23 -21.38 2.79
CA ALA A 38 0.80 -21.09 1.42
C ALA A 38 0.83 -19.56 1.20
N PRO A 39 1.26 -19.10 0.01
CA PRO A 39 1.32 -17.68 -0.29
C PRO A 39 -0.07 -17.04 -0.18
N THR A 40 -0.12 -15.86 0.40
CA THR A 40 -1.31 -15.01 0.49
C THR A 40 -1.74 -14.53 -0.90
N GLU A 41 -2.99 -14.11 -1.03
CA GLU A 41 -3.48 -13.54 -2.30
C GLU A 41 -2.67 -12.30 -2.72
N ALA A 42 -2.21 -11.49 -1.76
CA ALA A 42 -1.36 -10.34 -2.03
C ALA A 42 0.01 -10.73 -2.61
N GLU A 43 0.63 -11.80 -2.12
CA GLU A 43 1.90 -12.32 -2.66
C GLU A 43 1.70 -12.90 -4.07
N LEU A 44 0.60 -13.62 -4.30
CA LEU A 44 0.26 -14.16 -5.62
C LEU A 44 -0.04 -13.06 -6.63
N ALA A 45 -0.77 -12.03 -6.23
CA ALA A 45 -1.07 -10.87 -7.06
C ALA A 45 0.19 -10.07 -7.38
N ALA A 46 1.07 -9.84 -6.40
CA ALA A 46 2.35 -9.17 -6.60
C ALA A 46 3.25 -9.93 -7.58
N LYS A 47 3.34 -11.26 -7.44
CA LYS A 47 4.13 -12.09 -8.35
C LYS A 47 3.59 -12.07 -9.77
N ALA A 48 2.26 -12.16 -9.93
CA ALA A 48 1.62 -12.06 -11.24
C ALA A 48 1.85 -10.68 -11.88
N ALA A 49 1.79 -9.61 -11.08
CA ALA A 49 2.09 -8.25 -11.54
C ALA A 49 3.55 -8.10 -11.97
N GLU A 50 4.49 -8.68 -11.24
CA GLU A 50 5.91 -8.72 -11.61
C GLU A 50 6.14 -9.48 -12.93
N ASP A 51 5.52 -10.65 -13.08
CA ASP A 51 5.65 -11.49 -14.28
C ASP A 51 5.05 -10.83 -15.53
N ALA A 52 3.96 -10.09 -15.38
CA ALA A 52 3.30 -9.37 -16.46
C ALA A 52 3.92 -7.99 -16.74
N MET A 53 4.86 -7.53 -15.91
CA MET A 53 5.39 -6.18 -15.97
C MET A 53 6.17 -5.94 -17.26
N GLN A 54 5.89 -4.82 -17.91
CA GLN A 54 6.55 -4.38 -19.12
C GLN A 54 7.51 -3.24 -18.77
N MET A 55 8.81 -3.47 -18.98
CA MET A 55 9.85 -2.48 -18.69
C MET A 55 9.88 -1.36 -19.73
N GLY A 56 9.94 -0.11 -19.26
CA GLY A 56 10.25 1.02 -20.12
C GLY A 56 11.68 0.92 -20.70
N PRO A 57 11.96 1.59 -21.83
CA PRO A 57 11.10 2.54 -22.52
C PRO A 57 10.06 1.86 -23.43
N ILE A 58 8.77 2.12 -23.18
CA ILE A 58 7.65 1.61 -23.99
C ILE A 58 6.57 2.68 -24.15
N THR A 59 5.72 2.52 -25.15
CA THR A 59 4.50 3.31 -25.30
C THR A 59 3.31 2.40 -25.08
N ILE A 60 2.46 2.76 -24.11
CA ILE A 60 1.24 2.04 -23.80
C ILE A 60 0.05 2.86 -24.27
N LYS A 61 -0.98 2.19 -24.79
CA LYS A 61 -2.24 2.84 -25.16
C LYS A 61 -3.15 2.89 -23.95
N ILE A 62 -3.70 4.07 -23.69
CA ILE A 62 -4.70 4.29 -22.64
C ILE A 62 -6.05 4.41 -23.35
N ALA A 63 -6.86 3.36 -23.22
CA ALA A 63 -8.09 3.18 -23.99
C ALA A 63 -7.86 3.45 -25.50
N GLN A 64 -8.77 4.18 -26.15
CA GLN A 64 -8.64 4.62 -27.55
C GLN A 64 -8.29 6.12 -27.67
N GLN A 65 -7.96 6.79 -26.56
CA GLN A 65 -7.91 8.25 -26.49
C GLN A 65 -6.49 8.80 -26.29
N ALA A 66 -5.59 8.04 -25.67
CA ALA A 66 -4.25 8.54 -25.36
C ALA A 66 -3.16 7.47 -25.50
N GLU A 67 -1.93 7.93 -25.64
CA GLU A 67 -0.72 7.11 -25.55
C GLU A 67 0.16 7.67 -24.43
N LEU A 68 0.62 6.79 -23.54
CA LEU A 68 1.52 7.13 -22.45
C LEU A 68 2.90 6.55 -22.75
N LYS A 69 3.90 7.43 -22.78
CA LYS A 69 5.31 7.04 -22.91
C LYS A 69 5.87 6.74 -21.52
N VAL A 70 6.16 5.47 -21.26
CA VAL A 70 6.81 5.01 -20.03
C VAL A 70 8.32 5.08 -20.26
N PRO A 71 9.06 5.91 -19.50
CA PRO A 71 10.51 6.02 -19.68
C PRO A 71 11.26 4.85 -19.03
N GLU A 72 12.55 4.77 -19.30
CA GLU A 72 13.46 3.87 -18.58
C GLU A 72 13.40 4.13 -17.07
N GLY A 73 13.59 3.08 -16.26
CA GLY A 73 13.49 3.14 -14.80
C GLY A 73 12.08 2.98 -14.24
N TYR A 74 11.10 2.74 -15.11
CA TYR A 74 9.72 2.44 -14.73
C TYR A 74 9.21 1.17 -15.39
N GLY A 75 8.27 0.51 -14.72
CA GLY A 75 7.55 -0.65 -15.22
C GLY A 75 6.06 -0.39 -15.30
N HIS A 76 5.44 -0.90 -16.36
CA HIS A 76 4.00 -0.90 -16.53
C HIS A 76 3.43 -2.29 -16.22
N ILE A 77 2.52 -2.34 -15.26
CA ILE A 77 1.70 -3.51 -14.95
C ILE A 77 0.38 -3.36 -15.71
N PRO A 78 0.02 -4.33 -16.58
CA PRO A 78 -1.23 -4.28 -17.32
C PRO A 78 -2.47 -4.29 -16.42
N ARG A 79 -3.58 -3.80 -16.97
CA ARG A 79 -4.89 -3.67 -16.33
C ARG A 79 -5.30 -4.82 -15.41
N GLN A 80 -5.25 -6.06 -15.89
CA GLN A 80 -5.79 -7.21 -15.15
C GLN A 80 -5.01 -7.45 -13.86
N GLU A 81 -3.69 -7.43 -13.94
CA GLU A 81 -2.78 -7.67 -12.83
C GLU A 81 -2.73 -6.46 -11.89
N ALA A 82 -2.79 -5.25 -12.44
CA ALA A 82 -2.91 -4.02 -11.66
C ALA A 82 -4.19 -4.01 -10.81
N GLN A 83 -5.33 -4.37 -11.41
CA GLN A 83 -6.60 -4.45 -10.70
C GLN A 83 -6.57 -5.50 -9.57
N ARG A 84 -6.04 -6.69 -9.87
CA ARG A 84 -5.89 -7.76 -8.88
C ARG A 84 -4.98 -7.34 -7.72
N LEU A 85 -3.88 -6.65 -8.03
CA LEU A 85 -2.95 -6.16 -7.02
C LEU A 85 -3.59 -5.10 -6.11
N LEU A 86 -4.33 -4.16 -6.70
CA LEU A 86 -5.08 -3.14 -5.96
C LEU A 86 -6.12 -3.77 -5.03
N GLU A 87 -6.89 -4.77 -5.50
CA GLU A 87 -7.84 -5.52 -4.70
C GLU A 87 -7.18 -6.24 -3.53
N ALA A 88 -6.04 -6.89 -3.79
CA ALA A 88 -5.27 -7.58 -2.75
C ALA A 88 -4.69 -6.61 -1.70
N TRP A 89 -4.38 -5.37 -2.09
CA TRP A 89 -4.03 -4.27 -1.17
C TRP A 89 -5.23 -3.62 -0.48
N GLY A 90 -6.44 -4.12 -0.75
CA GLY A 90 -7.66 -3.70 -0.08
C GLY A 90 -8.39 -2.53 -0.73
N ASN A 91 -7.98 -2.13 -1.94
CA ASN A 91 -8.76 -1.22 -2.79
C ASN A 91 -9.96 -1.97 -3.38
N GLY A 92 -11.00 -1.22 -3.78
CA GLY A 92 -12.18 -1.80 -4.41
C GLY A 92 -11.93 -2.21 -5.87
N LYS A 93 -12.94 -2.87 -6.46
CA LYS A 93 -12.93 -3.13 -7.89
C LYS A 93 -13.18 -1.85 -8.68
N ASP A 94 -12.32 -1.52 -9.64
CA ASP A 94 -12.48 -0.33 -10.46
C ASP A 94 -12.35 -0.67 -11.96
N SER A 95 -13.43 -0.44 -12.70
CA SER A 95 -13.47 -0.68 -14.16
C SER A 95 -12.87 0.46 -14.97
N SER A 96 -12.36 1.52 -14.36
CA SER A 96 -11.63 2.57 -15.06
C SER A 96 -10.14 2.28 -15.17
N VAL A 97 -9.58 1.40 -14.33
CA VAL A 97 -8.15 1.11 -14.29
C VAL A 97 -7.68 0.55 -15.63
N GLU A 98 -6.69 1.19 -16.24
CA GLU A 98 -6.03 0.76 -17.47
C GLU A 98 -4.64 0.15 -17.20
N GLY A 99 -4.06 0.42 -16.03
CA GLY A 99 -2.79 -0.17 -15.61
C GLY A 99 -2.19 0.52 -14.39
N MET A 100 -0.97 0.11 -14.04
CA MET A 100 -0.20 0.70 -12.94
C MET A 100 1.25 0.91 -13.35
N LEU A 101 1.86 2.03 -12.92
CA LEU A 101 3.28 2.29 -13.06
C LEU A 101 3.98 2.18 -11.71
N VAL A 102 5.14 1.52 -11.73
CA VAL A 102 6.03 1.37 -10.58
C VAL A 102 7.45 1.79 -10.96
N SER A 103 8.22 2.25 -9.97
CA SER A 103 9.66 2.46 -10.14
C SER A 103 10.38 1.12 -10.15
N THR A 104 11.36 0.96 -11.04
CA THR A 104 12.20 -0.25 -11.13
C THR A 104 13.65 -0.01 -10.71
N THR A 105 14.02 1.26 -10.55
CA THR A 105 15.38 1.66 -10.13
C THR A 105 15.46 2.02 -8.66
N ASP A 106 14.32 2.34 -8.03
CA ASP A 106 14.26 2.66 -6.62
C ASP A 106 13.52 1.56 -5.86
N ASN A 107 14.29 0.62 -5.30
CA ASN A 107 13.76 -0.48 -4.50
C ASN A 107 13.09 -0.02 -3.20
N ASN A 108 13.23 1.25 -2.83
CA ASN A 108 12.56 1.87 -1.68
C ASN A 108 11.39 2.79 -2.10
N ALA A 109 11.01 2.80 -3.38
CA ALA A 109 9.86 3.56 -3.85
C ALA A 109 8.58 3.02 -3.20
N ASN A 110 8.09 3.75 -2.19
CA ASN A 110 6.83 3.44 -1.51
C ASN A 110 5.62 4.08 -2.22
N TRP A 111 5.69 4.24 -3.53
CA TRP A 111 4.66 4.89 -4.33
C TRP A 111 4.46 4.15 -5.66
N PHE A 112 3.24 4.25 -6.18
CA PHE A 112 2.85 3.75 -7.49
C PHE A 112 1.88 4.74 -8.11
N LEU A 113 1.72 4.68 -9.44
CA LEU A 113 0.71 5.44 -10.16
C LEU A 113 -0.31 4.47 -10.72
N VAL A 114 -1.59 4.69 -10.43
CA VAL A 114 -2.68 4.00 -11.12
C VAL A 114 -3.06 4.83 -12.32
N VAL A 115 -3.05 4.23 -13.50
CA VAL A 115 -3.52 4.86 -14.73
C VAL A 115 -4.95 4.40 -14.94
N SER A 116 -5.90 5.32 -14.88
CA SER A 116 -7.31 5.06 -15.16
C SER A 116 -7.81 5.92 -16.31
N TRP A 117 -8.81 5.39 -17.02
CA TRP A 117 -9.56 6.12 -18.01
C TRP A 117 -11.05 5.90 -17.77
N GLU A 118 -11.78 7.02 -17.71
CA GLU A 118 -13.22 7.02 -17.72
C GLU A 118 -13.66 7.92 -18.87
N ASP A 119 -14.74 7.54 -19.56
CA ASP A 119 -15.47 8.44 -20.46
C ASP A 119 -16.25 9.45 -19.62
N THR A 120 -15.53 10.22 -18.80
CA THR A 120 -16.06 11.39 -18.15
C THR A 120 -16.16 12.45 -19.21
N GLY A 121 -17.39 12.69 -19.67
CA GLY A 121 -17.66 13.79 -20.58
C GLY A 121 -17.08 15.10 -20.06
N TYR A 122 -16.89 16.07 -20.94
CA TYR A 122 -16.49 17.40 -20.52
C TYR A 122 -17.69 18.12 -19.87
N ILE A 123 -17.43 18.87 -18.80
CA ILE A 123 -18.40 19.84 -18.27
C ILE A 123 -18.24 21.11 -19.11
N LYS A 124 -19.33 21.60 -19.71
CA LYS A 124 -19.30 22.91 -20.39
C LYS A 124 -19.03 23.97 -19.34
N ASP A 125 -18.29 25.02 -19.70
CA ASP A 125 -18.05 26.15 -18.79
C ASP A 125 -19.34 26.72 -18.19
N ASP A 126 -20.45 26.68 -18.93
CA ASP A 126 -21.75 27.16 -18.44
C ASP A 126 -22.34 26.23 -17.36
N ASP A 127 -22.13 24.92 -17.47
CA ASP A 127 -22.53 23.94 -16.46
C ASP A 127 -21.61 24.03 -15.22
N ALA A 128 -20.31 24.30 -15.43
CA ALA A 128 -19.32 24.50 -14.36
C ALA A 128 -19.58 25.78 -13.53
N LYS A 129 -20.20 26.81 -14.12
CA LYS A 129 -20.60 28.02 -13.39
C LYS A 129 -21.79 27.80 -12.44
N SER A 130 -22.63 26.80 -12.73
CA SER A 130 -23.87 26.54 -11.99
C SER A 130 -23.82 25.33 -11.06
N TRP A 131 -22.68 24.65 -10.95
CA TRP A 131 -22.54 23.50 -10.07
C TRP A 131 -22.72 23.90 -8.59
N ASP A 132 -23.26 22.99 -7.76
CA ASP A 132 -23.49 23.21 -6.33
C ASP A 132 -22.43 22.47 -5.47
N PRO A 133 -21.47 23.19 -4.88
CA PRO A 133 -20.47 22.59 -3.99
C PRO A 133 -21.05 21.88 -2.76
N ALA A 134 -22.24 22.25 -2.32
CA ALA A 134 -22.91 21.61 -1.19
C ALA A 134 -23.49 20.25 -1.61
N GLU A 135 -24.08 20.16 -2.80
CA GLU A 135 -24.55 18.90 -3.37
C GLU A 135 -23.39 17.92 -3.60
N MET A 136 -22.26 18.41 -4.12
CA MET A 136 -21.05 17.59 -4.28
C MET A 136 -20.52 17.07 -2.93
N LEU A 137 -20.44 17.93 -1.91
CA LEU A 137 -20.02 17.51 -0.57
C LEU A 137 -20.95 16.46 0.01
N GLN A 138 -22.25 16.60 -0.22
CA GLN A 138 -23.25 15.64 0.23
C GLN A 138 -23.06 14.27 -0.44
N SER A 139 -22.84 14.24 -1.75
CA SER A 139 -22.53 13.01 -2.48
C SER A 139 -21.26 12.32 -1.94
N MET A 140 -20.19 13.09 -1.66
CA MET A 140 -18.95 12.56 -1.08
C MET A 140 -19.16 11.95 0.32
N LYS A 141 -20.00 12.60 1.15
CA LYS A 141 -20.39 12.05 2.46
C LYS A 141 -21.11 10.72 2.31
N GLU A 142 -22.10 10.66 1.42
CA GLU A 142 -22.91 9.47 1.18
C GLU A 142 -22.07 8.30 0.66
N GLY A 143 -21.22 8.53 -0.33
CA GLY A 143 -20.30 7.51 -0.85
C GLY A 143 -19.32 7.02 0.22
N THR A 144 -18.84 7.93 1.09
CA THR A 144 -17.97 7.54 2.21
C THR A 144 -18.70 6.65 3.22
N GLU A 145 -19.96 6.95 3.54
CA GLU A 145 -20.75 6.11 4.44
C GLU A 145 -21.04 4.73 3.85
N GLN A 146 -21.31 4.64 2.54
CA GLN A 146 -21.46 3.35 1.85
C GLN A 146 -20.17 2.51 1.96
N LEU A 147 -19.00 3.12 1.69
CA LEU A 147 -17.71 2.43 1.84
C LEU A 147 -17.40 2.06 3.30
N ASN A 148 -17.91 2.80 4.29
CA ASN A 148 -17.75 2.45 5.69
C ASN A 148 -18.45 1.14 6.06
N GLU A 149 -19.48 0.71 5.33
CA GLU A 149 -20.13 -0.58 5.55
C GLU A 149 -19.15 -1.73 5.31
N GLU A 150 -18.39 -1.67 4.20
CA GLU A 150 -17.34 -2.63 3.88
C GLU A 150 -16.16 -2.55 4.85
N ARG A 151 -15.75 -1.33 5.26
CA ARG A 151 -14.68 -1.15 6.26
C ARG A 151 -15.03 -1.83 7.58
N LYS A 152 -16.27 -1.67 8.06
CA LYS A 152 -16.76 -2.30 9.30
C LYS A 152 -16.72 -3.82 9.21
N GLN A 153 -17.13 -4.40 8.09
CA GLN A 153 -17.07 -5.86 7.86
C GLN A 153 -15.64 -6.41 7.94
N ARG A 154 -14.66 -5.58 7.58
CA ARG A 154 -13.23 -5.92 7.58
C ARG A 154 -12.50 -5.56 8.88
N GLY A 155 -13.21 -5.06 9.90
CA GLY A 155 -12.60 -4.59 11.15
C GLY A 155 -11.76 -3.31 11.01
N ILE A 156 -11.94 -2.56 9.92
CA ILE A 156 -11.25 -1.30 9.64
C ILE A 156 -12.10 -0.14 10.20
N PRO A 157 -11.51 0.83 10.93
CA PRO A 157 -12.24 1.99 11.43
C PRO A 157 -12.93 2.80 10.32
N ALA A 158 -14.15 3.26 10.61
CA ALA A 158 -14.90 4.14 9.71
C ALA A 158 -14.28 5.54 9.65
N ILE A 159 -14.47 6.21 8.52
CA ILE A 159 -14.03 7.60 8.30
C ILE A 159 -15.23 8.46 7.90
N HIS A 160 -15.23 9.73 8.28
CA HIS A 160 -16.36 10.62 8.03
C HIS A 160 -15.89 11.92 7.37
N VAL A 161 -16.55 12.29 6.26
CA VAL A 161 -16.34 13.57 5.60
C VAL A 161 -17.13 14.65 6.35
N LYS A 162 -16.46 15.73 6.77
CA LYS A 162 -17.09 16.82 7.55
C LYS A 162 -17.57 17.97 6.68
N GLU A 163 -16.63 18.76 6.18
CA GLU A 163 -16.87 19.97 5.42
C GLU A 163 -15.66 20.28 4.53
N TRP A 164 -15.84 21.23 3.61
CA TRP A 164 -14.75 21.76 2.81
C TRP A 164 -13.77 22.55 3.70
N ALA A 165 -12.47 22.30 3.55
CA ALA A 165 -11.45 23.17 4.13
C ALA A 165 -11.43 24.52 3.40
N GLU A 166 -11.55 24.48 2.07
CA GLU A 166 -11.83 25.62 1.20
C GLU A 166 -12.93 25.22 0.21
N VAL A 167 -13.95 26.07 0.08
CA VAL A 167 -15.08 25.77 -0.81
C VAL A 167 -14.58 25.88 -2.25
N PRO A 168 -14.77 24.84 -3.08
CA PRO A 168 -14.24 24.82 -4.43
C PRO A 168 -14.86 25.92 -5.29
N LYS A 169 -14.03 26.59 -6.09
CA LYS A 169 -14.41 27.68 -6.99
C LYS A 169 -13.89 27.44 -8.40
N TYR A 170 -14.74 27.70 -9.39
CA TYR A 170 -14.36 27.64 -10.78
C TYR A 170 -13.77 28.98 -11.24
N ASP A 171 -12.53 28.95 -11.72
CA ASP A 171 -11.86 30.03 -12.44
C ASP A 171 -12.04 29.84 -13.95
N ALA A 172 -12.92 30.65 -14.52
CA ALA A 172 -13.24 30.64 -15.95
C ALA A 172 -12.09 31.16 -16.85
N GLN A 173 -11.12 31.92 -16.31
CA GLN A 173 -9.99 32.40 -17.12
C GLN A 173 -8.97 31.30 -17.39
N THR A 174 -8.81 30.39 -16.43
CA THR A 174 -7.84 29.29 -16.51
C THR A 174 -8.50 27.93 -16.75
N HIS A 175 -9.83 27.88 -16.82
CA HIS A 175 -10.65 26.66 -16.87
C HIS A 175 -10.28 25.68 -15.76
N ARG A 176 -10.11 26.18 -14.53
CA ARG A 176 -9.68 25.39 -13.37
C ARG A 176 -10.69 25.48 -12.25
N LEU A 177 -10.93 24.36 -11.61
CA LEU A 177 -11.54 24.35 -10.29
C LEU A 177 -10.40 24.47 -9.25
N VAL A 178 -10.59 25.30 -8.23
CA VAL A 178 -9.60 25.62 -7.17
C VAL A 178 -10.24 25.35 -5.81
N TRP A 179 -9.59 24.57 -4.95
CA TRP A 179 -10.08 24.15 -3.63
C TRP A 179 -8.95 23.66 -2.73
#